data_AF-A0A3L6SV66-F1
#
_entry.id   AF-A0A3L6SV66-F1
#
_cell.length_a   1.000
_cell.length_b   1.000
_cell.length_c   1.000
_cell.angle_alpha   90.00
_cell.angle_beta   90.00
_cell.angle_gamma   90.00
#
_symmetry.space_group_name_H-M   'P 1'
#
loop_
_entity.id
_entity.type
_entity.pdbx_description
1 polymer ?
#
loop_
_entity_poly.entity_id
_entity_poly.type
_entity_poly.pdbx_seq_one_letter_code
_entity_poly.pdbx_strand_id
1 'polypeptide(L)'
;MSGAKIRLLEGRDLLSPLSRWRPAVGELFPRPTPDEAVTLAEFHRWGFGMPAHDFLRSVLPELGIRLHHLHPEGLLQLTGFISPCEGFLGVAPHLYLFLRIFAVEGRKVRTGDATSLPSAG
;
A
#
# COMPACT_ATOMS: atom_id res chain seq x y z
N MET A 1 20.47 -2.70 15.00
CA MET A 1 19.61 -1.75 15.74
C MET A 1 19.85 -1.86 17.24
N SER A 2 20.13 -0.75 17.96
CA SER A 2 20.31 -0.81 19.43
C SER A 2 19.04 -1.28 20.16
N GLY A 3 19.20 -2.06 21.23
CA GLY A 3 18.10 -2.54 22.09
C GLY A 3 17.24 -1.42 22.69
N ALA A 4 17.77 -0.19 22.76
CA ALA A 4 17.00 0.98 23.18
C ALA A 4 15.79 1.29 22.27
N LYS A 5 15.90 1.00 20.96
CA LYS A 5 14.83 1.30 20.00
C LYS A 5 13.70 0.26 20.05
N ILE A 6 13.96 -0.96 20.53
CA ILE A 6 12.93 -1.98 20.80
C ILE A 6 12.11 -1.59 22.03
N ARG A 7 12.77 -1.19 23.12
CA ARG A 7 12.08 -0.72 24.35
C ARG A 7 11.17 0.48 24.10
N LEU A 8 11.55 1.37 23.17
CA LEU A 8 10.71 2.50 22.75
C LEU A 8 9.46 2.07 21.97
N LEU A 9 9.50 0.94 21.26
CA LEU A 9 8.36 0.41 20.52
C LEU A 9 7.43 -0.39 21.44
N GLU A 10 7.99 -1.15 22.39
CA GLU A 10 7.23 -1.81 23.47
C GLU A 10 6.50 -0.78 24.33
N GLY A 11 7.17 0.30 24.75
CA GLY A 11 6.55 1.37 25.53
C GLY A 11 5.50 2.19 24.80
N ARG A 12 5.32 1.98 23.48
CA ARG A 12 4.29 2.60 22.66
C ARG A 12 3.16 1.62 22.29
N ASP A 13 3.20 0.40 22.82
CA ASP A 13 2.25 -0.68 22.53
C ASP A 13 2.19 -1.05 21.03
N LEU A 14 3.27 -0.74 20.30
CA LEU A 14 3.41 -1.01 18.85
C LEU A 14 3.98 -2.40 18.57
N LEU A 15 4.44 -3.09 19.61
CA LEU A 15 4.90 -4.47 19.57
C LEU A 15 3.97 -5.29 20.44
N SER A 16 3.46 -6.40 19.91
CA SER A 16 2.61 -7.26 20.71
C SER A 16 3.41 -7.81 21.90
N PRO A 17 2.88 -7.79 23.13
CA PRO A 17 3.58 -8.31 24.32
C PRO A 17 3.73 -9.84 24.30
N LEU A 18 3.04 -10.53 23.37
CA LEU A 18 3.11 -11.98 23.17
C LEU A 18 4.19 -12.38 22.15
N SER A 19 4.71 -11.43 21.36
CA SER A 19 5.73 -11.68 20.35
C SER A 19 7.11 -11.56 20.98
N ARG A 20 7.95 -12.60 20.84
CA ARG A 20 9.35 -12.55 21.28
C ARG A 20 10.17 -11.78 20.24
N TRP A 21 10.44 -10.51 20.51
CA TRP A 21 11.26 -9.66 19.63
C TRP A 21 12.74 -9.76 19.96
N ARG A 22 13.59 -9.80 18.93
CA ARG A 22 15.04 -9.64 19.09
C ARG A 22 15.62 -8.71 18.02
N PRO A 23 16.62 -7.87 18.36
CA PRO A 23 17.30 -7.07 17.37
C PRO A 23 18.31 -7.93 16.61
N ALA A 24 18.41 -7.75 15.29
CA ALA A 24 19.49 -8.32 14.47
C ALA A 24 20.83 -7.54 14.67
N VAL A 25 21.27 -7.36 15.92
CA VAL A 25 22.52 -6.66 16.24
C VAL A 25 23.71 -7.54 15.91
N GLY A 26 24.66 -7.01 15.14
CA GLY A 26 25.88 -7.74 14.76
C GLY A 26 25.69 -8.75 13.63
N GLU A 27 24.48 -8.88 13.09
CA GLU A 27 24.19 -9.67 11.90
C GLU A 27 24.30 -8.77 10.66
N LEU A 28 25.13 -9.15 9.68
CA LEU A 28 25.19 -8.48 8.37
C LEU A 28 23.89 -8.65 7.59
N PHE A 29 23.21 -9.78 7.78
CA PHE A 29 21.90 -10.10 7.24
C PHE A 29 21.08 -10.79 8.32
N PRO A 30 19.78 -10.45 8.46
CA PRO A 30 18.94 -11.04 9.49
C PRO A 30 18.79 -12.55 9.26
N ARG A 31 19.06 -13.34 10.30
CA ARG A 31 18.97 -14.81 10.28
C ARG A 31 17.80 -15.28 11.15
N PRO A 32 16.56 -15.29 10.64
CA PRO A 32 15.42 -15.74 11.41
C PRO A 32 15.48 -17.25 11.67
N THR A 33 14.99 -17.69 12.82
CA THR A 33 14.61 -19.10 13.05
C THR A 33 13.31 -19.43 12.28
N PRO A 34 12.95 -20.71 12.11
CA PRO A 34 11.74 -21.08 11.35
C PRO A 34 10.42 -20.49 11.88
N ASP A 35 10.40 -20.07 13.14
CA ASP A 35 9.30 -19.43 13.85
C ASP A 35 9.41 -17.89 13.93
N GLU A 36 10.45 -17.30 13.32
CA GLU A 36 10.69 -15.86 13.30
C GLU A 36 10.44 -15.25 11.91
N ALA A 37 9.96 -14.01 11.89
CA ALA A 37 9.84 -13.19 10.68
C ALA A 37 10.69 -11.93 10.82
N VAL A 38 11.30 -11.50 9.70
CA VAL A 38 12.10 -10.27 9.65
C VAL A 38 11.20 -9.09 9.28
N THR A 39 11.20 -8.06 10.12
CA THR A 39 10.46 -6.82 9.88
C THR A 39 11.33 -5.61 10.16
N LEU A 40 11.21 -4.53 9.37
CA LEU A 40 11.88 -3.26 9.71
C LEU A 40 11.18 -2.61 10.91
N ALA A 41 11.95 -2.05 11.83
CA ALA A 41 11.39 -1.38 13.01
C ALA A 41 10.58 -0.12 12.65
N GLU A 42 10.90 0.51 11.53
CA GLU A 42 10.15 1.62 10.96
C GLU A 42 8.70 1.23 10.65
N PHE A 43 8.43 -0.02 10.24
CA PHE A 43 7.06 -0.54 10.06
C PHE A 43 6.26 -0.58 11.37
N HIS A 44 6.92 -0.83 12.50
CA HIS A 44 6.25 -0.84 13.80
C HIS A 44 6.03 0.58 14.31
N ARG A 45 7.02 1.46 14.11
CA ARG A 45 6.95 2.87 14.52
C ARG A 45 5.83 3.65 13.82
N TRP A 46 5.57 3.34 12.56
CA TRP A 46 4.51 3.98 11.77
C TRP A 46 3.21 3.19 11.78
N GLY A 47 3.19 2.05 12.49
CA GLY A 47 2.19 1.00 12.32
C GLY A 47 2.31 0.39 10.93
N PHE A 48 1.88 -0.86 10.77
CA PHE A 48 1.62 -1.42 9.44
C PHE A 48 0.59 -0.60 8.61
N GLY A 49 0.10 0.52 9.16
CA GLY A 49 -0.83 1.47 8.60
C GLY A 49 -0.14 2.61 7.85
N MET A 50 -0.33 2.53 6.54
CA MET A 50 -0.67 3.65 5.66
C MET A 50 0.42 4.60 5.18
N PRO A 51 0.24 5.11 3.95
CA PRO A 51 1.32 5.75 3.22
C PRO A 51 1.60 7.11 3.80
N ALA A 52 2.83 7.58 3.59
CA ALA A 52 3.38 8.85 4.09
C ALA A 52 2.60 10.12 3.68
N HIS A 53 1.44 10.00 3.02
CA HIS A 53 0.74 11.09 2.36
C HIS A 53 -0.76 11.13 2.73
N ASP A 54 -1.26 12.31 3.10
CA ASP A 54 -2.66 12.49 3.54
C ASP A 54 -3.67 12.10 2.46
N PHE A 55 -3.37 12.38 1.18
CA PHE A 55 -4.19 11.90 0.06
C PHE A 55 -4.32 10.38 -0.01
N LEU A 56 -3.25 9.63 0.29
CA LEU A 56 -3.35 8.18 0.31
C LEU A 56 -4.21 7.67 1.47
N ARG A 57 -4.24 8.40 2.58
CA ARG A 57 -5.11 8.09 3.73
C ARG A 57 -6.58 8.38 3.45
N SER A 58 -6.89 9.40 2.63
CA SER A 58 -8.27 9.69 2.23
C SER A 58 -8.75 8.78 1.08
N VAL A 59 -7.89 8.49 0.11
CA VAL A 59 -8.29 7.77 -1.11
C VAL A 59 -8.55 6.27 -0.88
N LEU A 60 -7.77 5.62 0.00
CA LEU A 60 -7.88 4.18 0.23
C LEU A 60 -9.26 3.79 0.80
N PRO A 61 -9.78 4.45 1.86
CA PRO A 61 -11.14 4.24 2.33
C PRO A 61 -12.21 4.61 1.29
N GLU A 62 -12.04 5.71 0.55
CA GLU A 62 -13.00 6.14 -0.47
C GLU A 62 -13.12 5.12 -1.62
N LEU A 63 -12.04 4.42 -1.94
CA LEU A 63 -12.02 3.34 -2.93
C LEU A 63 -12.41 1.96 -2.34
N GLY A 64 -12.65 1.86 -1.03
CA GLY A 64 -12.97 0.58 -0.37
C GLY A 64 -11.82 -0.43 -0.37
N ILE A 65 -10.58 0.02 -0.55
CA ILE A 65 -9.39 -0.83 -0.65
C ILE A 65 -8.43 -0.58 0.51
N ARG A 66 -7.72 -1.64 0.91
CA ARG A 66 -6.62 -1.53 1.87
C ARG A 66 -5.30 -1.45 1.12
N LEU A 67 -4.26 -0.90 1.75
CA LEU A 67 -2.94 -0.75 1.12
C LEU A 67 -2.40 -2.07 0.52
N HIS A 68 -2.65 -3.20 1.17
CA HIS A 68 -2.21 -4.52 0.67
C HIS A 68 -3.05 -5.06 -0.50
N HIS A 69 -4.21 -4.48 -0.80
CA HIS A 69 -4.95 -4.76 -2.03
C HIS A 69 -4.39 -3.97 -3.23
N LEU A 70 -3.51 -2.99 -2.97
CA LEU A 70 -2.92 -2.17 -4.01
C LEU A 70 -1.78 -2.94 -4.70
N HIS A 71 -1.92 -3.13 -6.01
CA HIS A 71 -0.82 -3.63 -6.84
C HIS A 71 0.31 -2.58 -6.87
N PRO A 72 1.60 -2.96 -7.00
CA PRO A 72 2.71 -2.01 -7.12
C PRO A 72 2.48 -0.92 -8.19
N GLU A 73 1.84 -1.28 -9.29
CA GLU A 73 1.44 -0.35 -10.36
C GLU A 73 0.45 0.72 -9.87
N GLY A 74 -0.56 0.33 -9.09
CA GLY A 74 -1.54 1.26 -8.54
C GLY A 74 -0.91 2.19 -7.49
N LEU A 75 0.06 1.70 -6.72
CA LEU A 75 0.84 2.53 -5.81
C LEU A 75 1.66 3.56 -6.60
N LEU A 76 2.33 3.12 -7.67
CA LEU A 76 3.13 3.99 -8.52
C LEU A 76 2.27 5.09 -9.14
N GLN A 77 1.10 4.75 -9.67
CA GLN A 77 0.15 5.72 -10.22
C GLN A 77 -0.31 6.76 -9.19
N LEU A 78 -0.64 6.34 -7.97
CA LEU A 78 -1.02 7.27 -6.90
C LEU A 78 0.14 8.20 -6.52
N THR A 79 1.35 7.66 -6.37
CA THR A 79 2.54 8.50 -6.05
C THR A 79 2.90 9.45 -7.19
N GLY A 80 2.81 9.00 -8.45
CA GLY A 80 3.06 9.80 -9.65
C GLY A 80 2.01 10.88 -9.88
N PHE A 81 0.82 10.76 -9.29
CA PHE A 81 -0.18 11.82 -9.26
C PHE A 81 0.07 12.85 -8.16
N ILE A 82 0.47 12.40 -6.96
CA ILE A 82 0.72 13.26 -5.81
C ILE A 82 1.82 14.29 -6.12
N SER A 83 2.98 13.83 -6.61
CA SER A 83 4.14 14.70 -6.83
C SER A 83 3.88 15.91 -7.74
N PRO A 84 3.24 15.79 -8.92
CA PRO A 84 2.90 16.95 -9.74
C PRO A 84 1.75 17.78 -9.18
N CYS A 85 0.81 17.21 -8.42
CA CYS A 85 -0.23 18.01 -7.77
C CYS A 85 0.37 19.03 -6.80
N GLU A 86 1.27 18.57 -5.94
CA GLU A 86 1.87 19.43 -4.91
C GLU A 86 3.02 20.27 -5.46
N GLY A 87 3.85 19.69 -6.34
CA GLY A 87 5.06 20.35 -6.84
C GLY A 87 4.87 21.21 -8.08
N PHE A 88 3.92 20.88 -8.96
CA PHE A 88 3.73 21.58 -10.24
C PHE A 88 2.42 22.37 -10.29
N LEU A 89 1.31 21.75 -9.90
CA LEU A 89 -0.01 22.38 -9.93
C LEU A 89 -0.28 23.25 -8.68
N GLY A 90 0.41 22.99 -7.58
CA GLY A 90 0.20 23.68 -6.30
C GLY A 90 -1.18 23.42 -5.68
N VAL A 91 -1.82 22.31 -6.03
CA VAL A 91 -3.14 21.92 -5.53
C VAL A 91 -3.03 20.67 -4.65
N ALA A 92 -3.86 20.59 -3.61
CA ALA A 92 -3.95 19.38 -2.82
C ALA A 92 -4.45 18.21 -3.70
N PRO A 93 -3.76 17.07 -3.76
CA PRO A 93 -4.23 15.91 -4.50
C PRO A 93 -5.59 15.45 -3.93
N HIS A 94 -6.58 15.24 -4.80
CA HIS A 94 -7.94 14.85 -4.42
C HIS A 94 -8.53 13.80 -5.37
N LEU A 95 -9.41 12.93 -4.86
CA LEU A 95 -9.83 11.71 -5.57
C LEU A 95 -10.50 12.02 -6.91
N TYR A 96 -11.35 13.05 -6.96
CA TYR A 96 -12.02 13.44 -8.20
C TYR A 96 -11.04 13.81 -9.33
N LEU A 97 -9.95 14.52 -9.01
CA LEU A 97 -8.94 14.89 -10.00
C LEU A 97 -8.12 13.67 -10.42
N PHE A 98 -7.77 12.81 -9.47
CA PHE A 98 -7.13 11.54 -9.76
C PHE A 98 -7.96 10.70 -10.74
N LEU A 99 -9.26 10.53 -10.47
CA LEU A 99 -10.16 9.80 -11.35
C LEU A 99 -10.30 10.50 -12.71
N ARG A 100 -10.38 11.82 -12.76
CA ARG A 100 -10.46 12.55 -14.05
C ARG A 100 -9.22 12.34 -14.92
N ILE A 101 -8.03 12.26 -14.33
CA ILE A 101 -6.76 12.15 -15.06
C ILE A 101 -6.40 10.70 -15.37
N PHE A 102 -6.61 9.78 -14.43
CA PHE A 102 -6.15 8.40 -14.50
C PHE A 102 -7.26 7.38 -14.78
N ALA A 103 -8.54 7.71 -14.58
CA ALA A 103 -9.64 6.82 -14.98
C ALA A 103 -9.92 6.97 -16.49
N VAL A 104 -8.97 6.53 -17.31
CA VAL A 104 -9.22 6.19 -18.70
C VAL A 104 -9.74 4.74 -18.74
N GLU A 105 -11.03 4.63 -19.03
CA GLU A 105 -11.75 3.44 -19.49
C GLU A 105 -11.80 2.24 -18.53
N GLY A 106 -12.82 2.26 -17.67
CA GLY A 106 -13.53 1.03 -17.38
C GLY A 106 -13.94 0.37 -18.70
N ARG A 107 -13.28 -0.72 -19.05
CA ARG A 107 -13.53 -1.55 -20.24
C ARG A 107 -15.02 -1.54 -20.58
N LYS A 108 -15.37 -0.94 -21.71
CA LYS A 108 -16.65 -1.20 -22.35
C LYS A 108 -16.67 -2.70 -22.63
N VAL A 109 -17.38 -3.48 -21.82
CA VAL A 109 -17.68 -4.86 -22.18
C VAL A 109 -18.34 -4.79 -23.54
N ARG A 110 -17.65 -5.31 -24.56
CA ARG A 110 -18.27 -5.56 -25.86
C ARG A 110 -19.26 -6.69 -25.65
N THR A 111 -20.51 -6.34 -25.30
CA THR A 111 -21.64 -7.22 -25.54
C THR A 111 -21.79 -7.32 -27.05
N GLY A 112 -21.32 -8.43 -27.59
CA GLY A 112 -21.38 -8.73 -29.02
C GLY A 112 -20.64 -10.01 -29.33
N ASP A 113 -21.17 -11.15 -28.86
CA ASP A 113 -21.07 -12.41 -29.60
C ASP A 113 -22.14 -13.39 -29.11
N ALA A 114 -23.32 -13.27 -29.72
CA ALA A 114 -24.33 -14.32 -29.79
C ALA A 114 -25.13 -14.15 -31.10
N THR A 115 -24.41 -13.99 -32.23
CA THR A 115 -24.98 -14.20 -33.56
C THR A 115 -23.94 -14.82 -34.48
N SER A 116 -23.88 -16.15 -34.52
CA SER A 116 -23.78 -16.89 -35.78
C SER A 116 -24.24 -18.33 -35.59
N LEU A 117 -25.13 -18.75 -36.50
CA LEU A 117 -25.86 -20.02 -36.58
C LEU A 117 -24.94 -21.24 -36.83
N PRO A 118 -25.53 -22.45 -36.93
CA PRO A 118 -25.64 -22.96 -38.30
C PRO A 118 -27.04 -23.47 -38.67
N SER A 119 -27.43 -23.12 -39.88
CA SER A 119 -28.44 -23.80 -40.70
C SER A 119 -27.90 -25.16 -41.15
N ALA A 120 -28.69 -26.23 -41.03
CA ALA A 120 -28.80 -27.35 -41.99
C ALA A 120 -29.71 -28.46 -41.42
N GLY A 121 -30.74 -28.85 -42.18
CA GLY A 121 -31.59 -30.00 -41.90
C GLY A 121 -33.03 -29.79 -42.30
#